data_AF-A0A6I9PI34-F1
#
_entry.id   AF-A0A6I9PI34-F1
#
_cell.length_a   1.000
_cell.length_b   1.000
_cell.length_c   1.000
_cell.angle_alpha   90.00
_cell.angle_beta   90.00
_cell.angle_gamma   90.00
#
_symmetry.space_group_name_H-M   'P 1'
#
loop_
_entity.id
_entity.type
_entity.pdbx_description
1 polymer ?
#
loop_
_entity_poly.entity_id
_entity_poly.type
_entity_poly.pdbx_seq_one_letter_code
_entity_poly.pdbx_strand_id
1 'polypeptide(L)'
;MIVSCCVSEAEARVTLGTRPLCSEPELGQLWFNAQSRGLFICDGGSWRTLLHHRERLDYVEDHQDLYTSSETFDVEVFSIPSEGLFLAAANRDSRPGSGLYKWSNGSFVLYQNISTQEARAWKHFTIDGK
;
A
#
# COMPACT_ATOMS: atom_id res chain seq x y z
N MET A 1 16.90 44.55 -8.73
CA MET A 1 15.69 44.34 -7.90
C MET A 1 15.63 42.86 -7.59
N ILE A 2 16.06 42.44 -6.40
CA ILE A 2 16.02 41.03 -5.98
C ILE A 2 14.74 40.88 -5.17
N VAL A 3 13.79 40.09 -5.68
CA VAL A 3 12.60 39.69 -4.92
C VAL A 3 13.07 38.58 -3.98
N SER A 4 13.27 38.91 -2.71
CA SER A 4 13.43 37.89 -1.67
C SER A 4 12.03 37.41 -1.30
N CYS A 5 11.67 36.20 -1.74
CA CYS A 5 10.49 35.53 -1.21
C CYS A 5 10.72 35.27 0.29
N CYS A 6 9.72 35.60 1.11
CA CYS A 6 9.72 35.22 2.52
C CYS A 6 9.78 33.70 2.62
N VAL A 7 10.80 33.16 3.29
CA VAL A 7 10.75 31.78 3.78
C VAL A 7 9.68 31.77 4.87
N SER A 8 8.54 31.14 4.61
CA SER A 8 7.51 30.92 5.63
C SER A 8 7.87 29.69 6.43
N GLU A 9 8.43 29.89 7.62
CA GLU A 9 8.64 28.83 8.61
C GLU A 9 7.49 28.86 9.62
N ALA A 10 6.96 27.69 9.97
CA ALA A 10 5.89 27.56 10.95
C ALA A 10 6.37 26.68 12.10
N GLU A 11 6.33 27.21 13.32
CA GLU A 11 6.71 26.47 14.52
C GLU A 11 5.59 25.55 14.98
N ALA A 12 5.90 24.27 15.15
CA ALA A 12 4.98 23.27 15.66
C ALA A 12 5.34 22.86 17.10
N ARG A 13 4.31 22.76 17.95
CA ARG A 13 4.45 22.16 19.29
C ARG A 13 4.36 20.64 19.17
N VAL A 14 5.23 19.91 19.88
CA VAL A 14 5.22 18.44 19.89
C VAL A 14 4.97 17.91 21.28
N THR A 15 4.02 16.99 21.43
CA THR A 15 3.69 16.35 22.72
C THR A 15 3.47 14.85 22.56
N LEU A 16 3.68 14.08 23.62
CA LEU A 16 3.30 12.66 23.73
C LEU A 16 1.89 12.53 24.31
N GLY A 17 0.85 12.87 23.55
CA GLY A 17 -0.55 12.69 23.97
C GLY A 17 -1.22 13.86 24.68
N THR A 18 -0.47 14.69 25.42
CA THR A 18 -1.04 15.83 26.16
C THR A 18 -1.54 16.92 25.20
N ARG A 19 -2.85 17.18 25.20
CA ARG A 19 -3.44 18.24 24.38
C ARG A 19 -3.14 19.63 24.96
N PRO A 20 -2.40 20.50 24.26
CA PRO A 20 -2.15 21.86 24.71
C PRO A 20 -3.43 22.72 24.62
N LEU A 21 -3.45 23.82 25.37
CA LEU A 21 -4.51 24.82 25.23
C LEU A 21 -4.46 25.45 23.84
N CYS A 22 -5.63 25.71 23.26
CA CYS A 22 -5.79 26.51 22.05
C CYS A 22 -6.73 27.66 22.40
N SER A 23 -6.21 28.86 22.26
CA SER A 23 -6.94 30.11 22.41
C SER A 23 -6.49 31.10 21.33
N GLU A 24 -7.06 32.30 21.31
CA GLU A 24 -6.70 33.37 20.36
C GLU A 24 -5.18 33.59 20.21
N PRO A 25 -4.35 33.57 21.27
CA PRO A 25 -2.89 33.70 21.14
C PRO A 25 -2.22 32.56 20.36
N GLU A 26 -2.84 31.37 20.31
CA GLU A 26 -2.33 30.21 19.57
C GLU A 26 -2.95 30.06 18.18
N LEU A 27 -3.78 31.00 17.72
CA LEU A 27 -4.41 30.94 16.40
C LEU A 27 -3.37 30.67 15.30
N GLY A 28 -3.60 29.62 14.51
CA GLY A 28 -2.71 29.21 13.42
C GLY A 28 -1.49 28.38 13.84
N GLN A 29 -1.23 28.21 15.15
CA GLN A 29 -0.15 27.34 15.62
C GLN A 29 -0.46 25.88 15.24
N LEU A 30 0.59 25.14 14.87
CA LEU A 30 0.55 23.70 14.66
C LEU A 30 0.85 22.94 15.94
N TRP A 31 0.17 21.81 16.12
CA TRP A 31 0.44 20.85 17.18
C TRP A 31 0.52 19.44 16.60
N PHE A 32 1.64 18.76 16.86
CA PHE A 32 1.83 17.36 16.53
C PHE A 32 1.77 16.49 17.80
N ASN A 33 0.80 15.58 17.83
CA ASN A 33 0.71 14.54 18.83
C ASN A 33 1.48 13.31 18.35
N ALA A 34 2.65 13.06 18.92
CA ALA A 34 3.50 11.93 18.53
C ALA A 34 2.92 10.56 18.92
N GLN A 35 2.05 10.50 19.95
CA GLN A 35 1.41 9.26 20.36
C GLN A 35 0.35 8.80 19.35
N SER A 36 -0.52 9.72 18.91
CA SER A 36 -1.55 9.43 17.92
C SER A 36 -1.10 9.68 16.48
N ARG A 37 0.15 10.10 16.27
CA ARG A 37 0.71 10.55 14.98
C ARG A 37 -0.23 11.54 14.26
N GLY A 38 -0.84 12.43 15.02
CA GLY A 38 -1.82 13.40 14.53
C GLY A 38 -1.25 14.81 14.44
N LEU A 39 -1.53 15.54 13.37
CA LEU A 39 -1.24 16.95 13.18
C LEU A 39 -2.52 17.77 13.25
N PHE A 40 -2.48 18.85 14.03
CA PHE A 40 -3.62 19.72 14.31
C PHE A 40 -3.23 21.19 14.13
N ILE A 41 -4.22 22.06 13.88
CA ILE A 41 -4.08 23.52 13.82
C ILE A 41 -5.09 24.19 14.76
N CYS A 42 -4.68 25.23 15.49
CA CYS A 42 -5.56 25.98 16.37
C CYS A 42 -6.37 27.02 15.59
N ASP A 43 -7.69 27.06 15.78
CA ASP A 43 -8.60 28.01 15.14
C ASP A 43 -9.01 29.20 16.03
N GLY A 44 -8.30 29.42 17.14
CA GLY A 44 -8.58 30.48 18.13
C GLY A 44 -9.43 30.01 19.30
N GLY A 45 -10.08 28.86 19.20
CA GLY A 45 -10.80 28.24 20.34
C GLY A 45 -10.69 26.72 20.41
N SER A 46 -10.26 26.05 19.34
CA SER A 46 -10.17 24.60 19.27
C SER A 46 -9.07 24.11 18.33
N TRP A 47 -8.51 22.94 18.65
CA TRP A 47 -7.62 22.23 17.72
C TRP A 47 -8.42 21.50 16.65
N ARG A 48 -8.23 21.88 15.38
CA ARG A 48 -8.75 21.22 14.18
C ARG A 48 -7.76 20.19 13.67
N THR A 49 -8.26 19.05 13.20
CA THR A 49 -7.41 17.97 12.65
C THR A 49 -6.99 18.31 11.23
N LEU A 50 -5.68 18.30 10.96
CA LEU A 50 -5.11 18.41 9.62
C LEU A 50 -4.70 17.04 9.07
N LEU A 51 -4.04 16.25 9.91
CA LEU A 51 -3.66 14.88 9.61
C LEU A 51 -3.99 14.04 10.83
N HIS A 52 -4.75 12.97 10.65
CA HIS A 52 -4.90 11.96 11.66
C HIS A 52 -4.76 10.63 10.96
N HIS A 53 -3.79 9.83 11.40
CA HIS A 53 -3.54 8.53 10.83
C HIS A 53 -4.70 7.60 11.19
N ARG A 54 -5.77 7.63 10.41
CA ARG A 54 -6.49 6.39 10.15
C ARG A 54 -5.53 5.58 9.32
N GLU A 55 -5.05 4.46 9.87
CA GLU A 55 -4.28 3.50 9.08
C GLU A 55 -5.08 3.24 7.79
N ARG A 56 -4.55 3.72 6.67
CA ARG A 56 -5.21 3.54 5.38
C ARG A 56 -5.19 2.03 5.15
N LEU A 57 -6.38 1.44 5.02
CA LEU A 57 -6.58 -0.02 4.93
C LEU A 57 -6.44 -0.78 6.26
N ASP A 58 -6.82 -0.17 7.39
CA ASP A 58 -6.98 -0.85 8.70
C ASP A 58 -8.00 -2.01 8.73
N TYR A 59 -8.69 -2.25 7.61
CA TYR A 59 -9.59 -3.37 7.36
C TYR A 59 -9.01 -4.43 6.40
N VAL A 60 -7.78 -4.25 5.92
CA VAL A 60 -7.10 -5.20 5.03
C VAL A 60 -5.98 -5.86 5.81
N GLU A 61 -6.03 -7.19 5.88
CA GLU A 61 -4.97 -8.00 6.47
C GLU A 61 -4.01 -8.47 5.36
N ASP A 62 -2.70 -8.36 5.62
CA ASP A 62 -1.68 -8.94 4.75
C ASP A 62 -1.67 -10.46 4.93
N HIS A 63 -2.01 -11.19 3.85
CA HIS A 63 -2.10 -12.65 3.88
C HIS A 63 -0.77 -13.32 3.58
N GLN A 64 -0.04 -12.83 2.58
CA GLN A 64 1.23 -13.40 2.13
C GLN A 64 1.95 -12.49 1.14
N ASP A 65 3.28 -12.60 1.14
CA ASP A 65 4.14 -12.10 0.08
C ASP A 65 4.40 -13.19 -0.97
N LEU A 66 4.33 -12.82 -2.25
CA LEU A 66 4.75 -13.66 -3.37
C LEU A 66 5.98 -13.09 -4.05
N TYR A 67 7.11 -13.78 -3.88
CA TYR A 67 8.34 -13.45 -4.59
C TYR A 67 8.35 -14.13 -5.95
N THR A 68 8.51 -13.32 -6.99
CA THR A 68 8.60 -13.75 -8.39
C THR A 68 10.04 -13.67 -8.89
N SER A 69 10.31 -14.34 -10.01
CA SER A 69 11.65 -14.46 -10.59
C SER A 69 12.21 -13.16 -11.19
N SER A 70 11.32 -12.24 -11.59
CA SER A 70 11.62 -10.94 -12.20
C SER A 70 10.41 -10.01 -12.06
N GLU A 71 10.42 -8.84 -12.72
CA GLU A 71 9.29 -7.93 -12.77
C GLU A 71 8.02 -8.66 -13.22
N THR A 72 6.93 -8.42 -12.49
CA THR A 72 5.62 -9.03 -12.76
C THR A 72 4.71 -7.99 -13.35
N PHE A 73 4.36 -8.15 -14.62
CA PHE A 73 3.50 -7.20 -15.33
C PHE A 73 2.02 -7.43 -15.09
N ASP A 74 1.64 -8.67 -14.76
CA ASP A 74 0.26 -9.07 -14.53
C ASP A 74 0.22 -10.29 -13.60
N VAL A 75 -0.90 -10.44 -12.89
CA VAL A 75 -1.20 -11.60 -12.05
C VAL A 75 -2.64 -12.00 -12.29
N GLU A 76 -2.86 -13.24 -12.69
CA GLU A 76 -4.21 -13.79 -12.82
C GLU A 76 -4.44 -14.95 -11.85
N VAL A 77 -5.53 -14.85 -11.09
CA VAL A 77 -6.01 -15.93 -10.21
C VAL A 77 -7.17 -16.65 -10.89
N PHE A 78 -7.09 -17.97 -10.96
CA PHE A 78 -8.11 -18.80 -11.62
C PHE A 78 -8.24 -20.17 -10.94
N SER A 79 -9.40 -20.81 -11.11
CA SER A 79 -9.66 -22.15 -10.57
C SER A 79 -9.75 -23.17 -11.69
N ILE A 80 -9.10 -24.31 -11.50
CA ILE A 80 -9.23 -25.49 -12.37
C ILE A 80 -10.12 -26.51 -11.64
N PRO A 81 -11.22 -26.98 -12.23
CA PRO A 81 -12.05 -28.03 -11.64
C PRO A 81 -11.21 -29.25 -11.23
N SER A 82 -11.49 -29.83 -10.07
CA SER A 82 -10.75 -30.94 -9.44
C SER A 82 -9.30 -30.67 -9.01
N GLU A 83 -8.66 -29.62 -9.51
CA GLU A 83 -7.26 -29.32 -9.20
C GLU A 83 -7.09 -28.21 -8.15
N GLY A 84 -7.98 -27.22 -8.14
CA GLY A 84 -8.01 -26.14 -7.13
C GLY A 84 -7.70 -24.76 -7.69
N LEU A 85 -7.27 -23.86 -6.81
CA LEU A 85 -6.98 -22.46 -7.11
C LEU A 85 -5.52 -22.27 -7.51
N PHE A 86 -5.30 -21.50 -8.58
CA PHE A 86 -4.00 -21.18 -9.12
C PHE A 86 -3.84 -19.68 -9.31
N LEU A 87 -2.59 -19.24 -9.34
CA LEU A 87 -2.17 -17.88 -9.64
C LEU A 87 -1.04 -17.95 -10.66
N ALA A 88 -1.18 -17.27 -11.80
CA ALA A 88 -0.13 -17.12 -12.80
C ALA A 88 0.43 -15.70 -12.76
N ALA A 89 1.75 -15.56 -12.66
CA ALA A 89 2.46 -14.29 -12.70
C ALA A 89 3.12 -14.10 -14.07
N ALA A 90 2.85 -12.99 -14.75
CA ALA A 90 3.46 -12.67 -16.04
C ALA A 90 4.83 -12.04 -15.81
N ASN A 91 5.87 -12.87 -15.82
CA ASN A 91 7.23 -12.44 -15.52
C ASN A 91 8.00 -12.00 -16.76
N ARG A 92 8.81 -10.95 -16.59
CA ARG A 92 9.64 -10.37 -17.65
C ARG A 92 10.68 -11.34 -18.18
N ASP A 93 11.43 -11.97 -17.28
CA ASP A 93 12.57 -12.80 -17.64
C ASP A 93 12.14 -14.12 -18.28
N SER A 94 12.96 -14.60 -19.20
CA SER A 94 12.68 -15.85 -19.93
C SER A 94 13.19 -17.11 -19.24
N ARG A 95 13.99 -16.96 -18.19
CA ARG A 95 14.54 -18.07 -17.41
C ARG A 95 14.48 -17.70 -15.92
N PRO A 96 13.66 -18.41 -15.12
CA PRO A 96 12.88 -19.59 -15.47
C PRO A 96 11.61 -19.32 -16.29
N GLY A 97 11.26 -18.04 -16.52
CA GLY A 97 9.99 -17.65 -17.11
C GLY A 97 8.98 -17.19 -16.06
N SER A 98 7.71 -17.31 -16.42
CA SER A 98 6.55 -16.97 -15.59
C SER A 98 6.25 -18.03 -14.53
N GLY A 99 6.00 -17.60 -13.29
CA GLY A 99 5.62 -18.50 -12.21
C GLY A 99 4.14 -18.87 -12.25
N LEU A 100 3.83 -20.16 -12.11
CA LEU A 100 2.49 -20.68 -11.81
C LEU A 100 2.49 -21.23 -10.39
N TYR A 101 1.60 -20.70 -9.56
CA TYR A 101 1.47 -21.03 -8.15
C TYR A 101 0.15 -21.76 -7.91
N LYS A 102 0.16 -22.77 -7.03
CA LYS A 102 -1.03 -23.53 -6.61
C LYS A 102 -1.35 -23.20 -5.16
N TRP A 103 -2.63 -22.96 -4.87
CA TRP A 103 -3.10 -22.80 -3.50
C TRP A 103 -3.05 -24.15 -2.79
N SER A 104 -2.32 -24.22 -1.68
CA SER A 104 -2.19 -25.41 -0.86
C SER A 104 -1.94 -25.00 0.59
N ASN A 105 -2.62 -25.67 1.53
CA ASN A 105 -2.43 -25.44 2.97
C ASN A 105 -2.57 -23.97 3.42
N GLY A 106 -3.44 -23.20 2.76
CA GLY A 106 -3.73 -21.81 3.14
C GLY A 106 -2.80 -20.76 2.53
N SER A 107 -1.96 -21.12 1.55
CA SER A 107 -1.11 -20.16 0.84
C SER A 107 -0.90 -20.57 -0.63
N PHE A 108 -0.46 -19.64 -1.47
CA PHE A 108 0.03 -19.98 -2.80
C PHE A 108 1.49 -20.42 -2.73
N VAL A 109 1.77 -21.59 -3.28
CA VAL A 109 3.12 -22.16 -3.38
C VAL A 109 3.48 -22.32 -4.85
N LEU A 110 4.74 -22.02 -5.22
CA LEU A 110 5.20 -22.20 -6.60
C LEU A 110 5.00 -23.67 -7.03
N TYR A 111 4.21 -23.86 -8.09
CA TYR A 111 3.89 -25.18 -8.63
C TYR A 111 4.79 -25.53 -9.81
N GLN A 112 4.95 -24.62 -10.76
CA GLN A 112 5.88 -24.76 -11.88
C GLN A 112 6.28 -23.40 -12.46
N ASN A 113 7.30 -23.39 -13.29
CA ASN A 113 7.61 -22.24 -14.16
C ASN A 113 7.18 -22.56 -15.60
N ILE A 114 6.66 -21.55 -16.28
CA ILE A 114 6.30 -21.60 -17.69
C ILE A 114 7.30 -20.73 -18.44
N SER A 115 8.03 -21.33 -19.38
CA SER A 115 8.96 -20.59 -20.24
C SER A 115 8.19 -19.58 -21.07
N THR A 116 8.44 -18.30 -20.81
CA THR A 116 7.86 -17.15 -21.50
C THR A 116 8.97 -16.21 -21.95
N GLN A 117 8.67 -15.20 -22.78
CA GLN A 117 9.61 -14.13 -23.09
C GLN A 117 8.88 -12.80 -22.92
N GLU A 118 9.25 -12.03 -21.89
CA GLU A 118 8.60 -10.76 -21.56
C GLU A 118 7.07 -10.83 -21.50
N ALA A 119 6.54 -11.82 -20.77
CA ALA A 119 5.08 -12.01 -20.66
C ALA A 119 4.42 -10.75 -20.09
N ARG A 120 3.34 -10.29 -20.73
CA ARG A 120 2.65 -9.04 -20.33
C ARG A 120 1.33 -9.28 -19.61
N ALA A 121 0.69 -10.42 -19.85
CA ALA A 121 -0.62 -10.74 -19.29
C ALA A 121 -0.85 -12.26 -19.29
N TRP A 122 -1.70 -12.71 -18.36
CA TRP A 122 -2.31 -14.03 -18.39
C TRP A 122 -3.82 -13.90 -18.64
N LYS A 123 -4.39 -14.88 -19.35
CA LYS A 123 -5.83 -15.04 -19.45
C LYS A 123 -6.23 -16.51 -19.36
N HIS A 124 -6.94 -16.87 -18.30
CA HIS A 124 -7.58 -18.15 -18.15
C HIS A 124 -8.89 -18.16 -18.92
N PHE A 125 -9.09 -19.21 -19.70
CA PHE A 125 -10.31 -19.50 -20.43
C PHE A 125 -10.49 -21.02 -20.48
N THR A 126 -11.72 -21.46 -20.77
CA THR A 126 -12.03 -22.86 -20.97
C THR A 126 -12.57 -23.08 -22.38
N ILE A 127 -12.31 -24.26 -22.94
CA ILE A 127 -12.88 -24.72 -24.21
C ILE A 127 -13.60 -26.03 -23.92
N ASP A 128 -14.88 -26.10 -24.27
CA ASP A 128 -15.73 -27.27 -24.02
C ASP A 128 -15.72 -27.76 -22.56
N GLY A 129 -15.62 -26.81 -21.62
CA GLY A 129 -15.57 -27.10 -20.18
C GLY A 129 -14.24 -27.69 -19.69
N LYS A 130 -13.18 -27.61 -20.52
CA LYS A 130 -11.81 -27.99 -20.20
C LYS A 130 -10.88 -26.79 -20.16
#